data_AF-A0A835U8X8-F1
#
_entry.id   AF-A0A835U8X8-F1
#
_cell.length_a   1.000
_cell.length_b   1.000
_cell.length_c   1.000
_cell.angle_alpha   90.00
_cell.angle_beta   90.00
_cell.angle_gamma   90.00
#
_symmetry.space_group_name_H-M   'P 1'
#
loop_
_entity.id
_entity.type
_entity.pdbx_description
1 polymer ?
#
loop_
_entity_poly.entity_id
_entity_poly.type
_entity_poly.pdbx_seq_one_letter_code
_entity_poly.pdbx_strand_id
1 'polypeptide(L)'
;MEPGAHISARDNVVKHDRTDFEVPLMEKDFAELLPRGKMPLANRLPVLNLFNQAVSLGGLKAAGAKLRQDVIGCNETKIVVVDHGTGLPRSCIAF
;
A
#
# COMPACT_ATOMS: atom_id res chain seq x y z
N MET A 1 28.10 20.32 -19.01
CA MET A 1 27.04 19.36 -18.60
C MET A 1 26.46 18.82 -19.89
N GLU A 2 26.63 17.53 -20.17
CA GLU A 2 26.11 16.90 -21.40
C GLU A 2 24.56 16.84 -21.32
N PRO A 3 23.82 17.31 -22.35
CA PRO A 3 22.36 17.27 -22.35
C PRO A 3 21.86 15.82 -22.34
N GLY A 4 21.03 15.49 -21.35
CA GLY A 4 20.53 14.13 -21.12
C GLY A 4 19.84 13.53 -22.35
N ALA A 5 20.21 12.30 -22.68
CA ALA A 5 19.56 11.49 -23.69
C ALA A 5 18.07 11.31 -23.33
N HIS A 6 17.20 12.03 -24.02
CA HIS A 6 15.77 11.76 -24.02
C HIS A 6 15.57 10.39 -24.64
N ILE A 7 15.35 9.37 -23.81
CA ILE A 7 14.99 8.03 -24.26
C ILE A 7 13.67 8.17 -25.00
N SER A 8 13.74 8.23 -26.32
CA SER A 8 12.60 8.30 -27.22
C SER A 8 11.74 7.06 -26.99
N ALA A 9 10.66 7.19 -26.22
CA ALA A 9 9.68 6.14 -25.97
C ALA A 9 8.83 5.79 -27.21
N ARG A 10 9.20 6.33 -28.39
CA ARG A 10 8.49 6.14 -29.66
C ARG A 10 8.47 4.67 -30.10
N ASP A 11 9.50 3.90 -29.71
CA ASP A 11 9.62 2.47 -30.02
C ASP A 11 9.31 1.59 -28.80
N ASN A 12 8.90 2.18 -27.67
CA ASN A 12 8.54 1.43 -26.47
C ASN A 12 7.09 0.92 -26.59
N VAL A 13 6.86 0.07 -27.60
CA VAL A 13 5.63 -0.70 -27.73
C VAL A 13 5.73 -1.83 -26.69
N VAL A 14 5.45 -1.50 -25.43
CA VAL A 14 5.14 -2.53 -24.43
C VAL A 14 3.85 -3.18 -24.94
N LYS A 15 3.97 -4.30 -25.64
CA LYS A 15 2.84 -5.20 -25.90
C LYS A 15 2.37 -5.66 -24.54
N HIS A 16 1.37 -4.96 -24.00
CA HIS A 16 0.64 -5.39 -22.82
C HIS A 16 -0.08 -6.69 -23.21
N ASP A 17 0.49 -7.83 -22.80
CA ASP A 17 -0.21 -9.09 -22.94
C ASP A 17 -1.39 -9.07 -21.99
N ARG A 18 -2.59 -9.27 -22.53
CA ARG A 18 -3.82 -9.19 -21.77
C ARG A 18 -3.82 -10.17 -20.60
N THR A 19 -3.10 -11.28 -20.72
CA THR A 19 -2.91 -12.25 -19.65
C THR A 19 -2.16 -11.71 -18.43
N ASP A 20 -1.36 -10.65 -18.59
CA ASP A 20 -0.57 -10.08 -17.49
C ASP A 20 -1.42 -9.26 -16.51
N PHE A 21 -2.61 -8.84 -16.92
CA PHE A 21 -3.49 -7.96 -16.12
C PHE A 21 -4.96 -8.38 -16.10
N GLU A 22 -5.37 -9.32 -16.95
CA GLU A 22 -6.70 -9.90 -16.89
C GLU A 22 -6.76 -10.91 -15.74
N VAL A 23 -7.39 -10.49 -14.64
CA VAL A 23 -7.70 -11.39 -13.54
C VAL A 23 -8.80 -12.34 -14.02
N PRO A 24 -8.54 -13.66 -14.11
CA PRO A 24 -9.55 -14.60 -14.54
C PRO A 24 -10.72 -14.53 -13.55
N LEU A 25 -11.88 -14.12 -14.05
CA LEU A 25 -13.12 -14.16 -13.29
C LEU A 25 -13.42 -15.62 -12.99
N MET A 26 -13.88 -15.91 -11.77
CA MET A 26 -14.32 -17.26 -11.45
C MET A 26 -15.52 -17.61 -12.35
N GLU A 27 -15.46 -18.78 -13.00
CA GLU A 27 -16.55 -19.28 -13.86
C GLU A 27 -17.86 -19.49 -13.09
N LYS A 28 -17.76 -19.61 -11.76
CA LYS A 28 -18.87 -19.80 -10.83
C LYS A 28 -19.04 -18.58 -9.95
N ASP A 29 -20.28 -18.33 -9.55
CA ASP A 29 -20.57 -17.32 -8.55
C ASP A 29 -19.80 -17.64 -7.26
N PHE A 30 -18.98 -16.69 -6.82
CA PHE A 30 -18.20 -16.80 -5.59
C PHE A 30 -19.08 -17.10 -4.36
N ALA A 31 -20.36 -16.70 -4.39
CA ALA A 31 -21.31 -17.00 -3.32
C ALA A 31 -21.45 -18.51 -3.06
N GLU A 32 -21.25 -19.36 -4.07
CA GLU A 32 -21.27 -20.82 -3.92
C GLU A 32 -20.09 -21.35 -3.08
N LEU A 33 -18.99 -20.61 -3.03
CA LEU A 33 -17.79 -20.96 -2.26
C LEU A 33 -17.90 -20.52 -0.79
N LEU A 34 -18.92 -19.71 -0.45
CA LEU A 34 -19.10 -19.21 0.90
C LEU A 34 -19.78 -20.24 1.80
N PRO A 35 -19.32 -20.39 3.06
CA PRO A 35 -20.04 -21.17 4.05
C PRO A 35 -21.48 -20.66 4.19
N ARG A 36 -22.45 -21.50 3.85
CA ARG A 36 -23.90 -21.18 3.88
C ARG A 36 -24.32 -20.05 2.92
N GLY A 37 -23.54 -19.78 1.86
CA GLY A 37 -23.86 -18.76 0.85
C GLY A 37 -23.86 -17.32 1.38
N LYS A 38 -23.21 -17.06 2.52
CA LYS A 38 -23.17 -15.73 3.15
C LYS A 38 -21.75 -15.33 3.48
N MET A 39 -21.42 -14.07 3.20
CA MET A 39 -20.15 -13.52 3.63
C MET A 39 -20.09 -13.49 5.17
N PRO A 40 -18.91 -13.70 5.77
CA PRO A 40 -18.70 -13.38 7.17
C PRO A 40 -19.10 -11.93 7.45
N LEU A 41 -19.56 -11.64 8.67
CA LEU A 41 -19.71 -10.26 9.12
C LEU A 41 -18.40 -9.50 8.91
N ALA A 42 -18.46 -8.25 8.46
CA ALA A 42 -17.27 -7.46 8.11
C ALA A 42 -16.26 -7.34 9.26
N ASN A 43 -16.72 -7.40 10.52
CA ASN A 43 -15.86 -7.39 11.70
C ASN A 43 -15.06 -8.70 11.93
N ARG A 44 -15.40 -9.78 11.23
CA ARG A 44 -14.72 -11.08 11.27
C ARG A 44 -13.85 -11.33 10.04
N LEU A 45 -13.84 -10.42 9.08
CA LEU A 45 -12.95 -10.52 7.93
C LEU A 45 -11.52 -10.21 8.39
N PRO A 46 -10.54 -11.05 8.04
CA PRO A 46 -9.14 -10.69 8.21
C PRO A 46 -8.85 -9.50 7.32
N VAL A 47 -8.34 -8.43 7.91
CA VAL A 47 -7.85 -7.28 7.17
C VAL A 47 -6.34 -7.39 7.13
N LEU A 48 -5.72 -7.03 6.01
CA LEU A 48 -4.26 -7.01 5.90
C LEU A 48 -3.75 -5.65 6.40
N ASN A 49 -2.72 -5.66 7.24
CA ASN A 49 -1.97 -4.45 7.56
C ASN A 49 -0.98 -4.11 6.43
N LEU A 50 -0.21 -3.02 6.57
CA LEU A 50 0.82 -2.60 5.60
C LEU A 50 1.94 -3.64 5.38
N PHE A 51 2.03 -4.65 6.26
CA PHE A 51 2.99 -5.75 6.18
C PHE A 51 2.36 -7.07 5.70
N ASN A 52 1.15 -7.01 5.13
CA ASN A 52 0.40 -8.19 4.67
C ASN A 52 0.17 -9.25 5.77
N GLN A 53 0.04 -8.82 7.02
CA GLN A 53 -0.31 -9.70 8.14
C GLN A 53 -1.80 -9.57 8.47
N ALA A 54 -2.42 -10.70 8.81
CA ALA A 54 -3.82 -10.74 9.23
C ALA A 54 -4.01 -9.97 10.54
N VAL A 55 -4.87 -8.95 10.52
CA VAL A 55 -5.22 -8.11 11.66
C VAL A 55 -6.73 -7.88 11.68
N SER A 56 -7.27 -7.57 12.86
CA SER A 56 -8.68 -7.22 12.97
C SER A 56 -8.94 -5.80 12.49
N LEU A 57 -10.14 -5.56 11.92
CA LEU A 57 -10.58 -4.22 11.51
C LEU A 57 -10.57 -3.22 12.69
N GLY A 58 -10.91 -3.69 13.90
CA GLY A 58 -10.82 -2.89 15.12
C GLY A 58 -9.38 -2.51 15.49
N GLY A 59 -8.44 -3.44 15.32
CA GLY A 59 -7.01 -3.20 15.52
C GLY A 59 -6.44 -2.16 14.56
N LEU A 60 -6.82 -2.25 13.27
CA LEU A 60 -6.46 -1.23 12.27
C LEU A 60 -7.06 0.13 12.56
N LYS A 61 -8.33 0.19 12.98
CA LYS A 61 -8.98 1.44 13.34
C LYS A 61 -8.33 2.08 14.57
N ALA A 62 -7.97 1.29 15.57
CA ALA A 62 -7.26 1.75 16.76
C ALA A 62 -5.82 2.21 16.44
N ALA A 63 -5.11 1.47 15.58
CA ALA A 63 -3.78 1.86 15.09
C ALA A 63 -3.86 3.18 14.30
N GLY A 64 -4.81 3.28 13.35
CA GLY A 64 -5.08 4.48 12.57
C GLY A 64 -5.44 5.71 13.42
N ALA A 65 -6.21 5.52 14.48
CA ALA A 65 -6.52 6.58 15.43
C ALA A 65 -5.29 7.07 16.23
N LYS A 66 -4.28 6.20 16.42
CA LYS A 66 -2.99 6.53 17.03
C LYS A 66 -1.97 7.11 16.06
N LEU A 67 -2.18 7.02 14.74
CA LEU A 67 -1.30 7.61 13.72
C LEU A 67 -1.22 9.15 13.76
N ARG A 68 -1.95 9.82 14.66
CA ARG A 68 -1.70 11.24 14.97
C ARG A 68 -0.35 11.48 15.66
N GLN A 69 0.35 10.45 16.14
CA GLN A 69 1.57 10.61 16.94
C GLN A 69 2.89 10.46 16.18
N ASP A 70 2.91 9.94 14.95
CA ASP A 70 4.14 9.76 14.16
C ASP A 70 4.32 10.84 13.09
N VAL A 71 3.88 12.07 13.38
CA VAL A 71 4.04 13.21 12.47
C VAL A 71 5.02 14.20 13.09
N ILE A 72 6.28 14.12 12.67
CA ILE A 72 7.22 15.23 12.86
C ILE A 72 6.91 16.29 11.80
N GLY A 73 6.50 17.48 12.23
CA GLY A 73 6.31 18.63 11.34
C GLY A 73 7.65 19.27 11.02
N CYS A 74 8.05 19.24 9.75
CA CYS A 74 9.24 19.94 9.25
C CYS A 74 8.84 21.16 8.42
N ASN A 75 9.69 22.20 8.41
CA ASN A 75 9.59 23.29 7.43
C ASN A 75 9.94 22.74 6.04
N GLU A 76 9.41 23.38 4.98
CA GLU A 76 9.58 22.95 3.57
C GLU A 76 11.04 22.77 3.13
N THR A 77 12.00 23.42 3.80
CA THR A 77 13.44 23.34 3.51
C THR A 77 14.18 22.20 4.22
N LYS A 78 13.46 21.33 4.94
CA LYS A 78 14.04 20.28 5.78
C LYS A 78 13.54 18.89 5.41
N ILE A 79 14.38 17.88 5.63
CA ILE A 79 14.11 16.46 5.40
C ILE A 79 13.91 15.77 6.75
N VAL A 80 12.93 14.86 6.83
CA VAL A 80 12.72 13.98 8.00
C VAL A 80 13.77 12.88 8.00
N VAL A 81 14.51 12.75 9.10
CA VAL A 81 15.40 11.63 9.40
C VAL A 81 14.66 10.64 10.27
N VAL A 82 14.73 9.36 9.90
CA VAL A 82 14.13 8.25 10.65
C VAL A 82 15.18 7.50 11.45
N ASP A 83 14.78 6.93 12.58
CA ASP A 83 15.61 5.97 13.30
C ASP A 83 15.68 4.64 12.53
N HIS A 84 16.89 4.16 12.26
CA HIS A 84 17.09 2.97 11.42
C HIS A 84 16.67 1.65 12.09
N GLY A 85 16.56 1.59 13.42
CA GLY A 85 16.14 0.39 14.14
C GLY A 85 14.63 0.26 14.27
N THR A 86 13.95 1.39 14.45
CA THR A 86 12.50 1.45 14.71
C THR A 86 11.68 1.94 13.52
N GLY A 87 12.30 2.62 12.55
CA GLY A 87 11.63 3.25 11.41
C GLY A 87 10.85 4.51 11.74
N LEU A 88 10.90 4.99 12.99
CA LEU A 88 10.13 6.13 13.46
C LEU A 88 10.80 7.47 13.13
N PRO A 89 10.03 8.54 12.87
CA PRO A 89 10.59 9.88 12.67
C PRO A 89 11.38 10.35 13.89
N ARG A 90 12.65 10.72 13.72
CA ARG A 90 13.53 11.15 14.81
C ARG A 90 13.78 12.65 14.83
N SER A 91 14.09 13.26 13.69
CA SER A 91 14.42 14.70 13.60
C SER A 91 14.25 15.25 12.18
N CYS A 92 14.22 16.58 12.03
CA CYS A 92 14.32 17.26 10.74
C CYS A 92 15.74 17.81 10.55
N ILE A 93 16.36 17.56 9.40
CA ILE A 93 17.66 18.16 9.01
C ILE A 93 17.47 19.09 7.82
N ALA A 94 18.33 20.10 7.65
CA ALA A 94 18.34 20.90 6.44
C ALA A 94 18.79 20.05 5.23
N PHE A 95 18.33 20.44 4.04
CA PHE A 95 18.91 19.94 2.78
C PHE A 95 20.41 20.23 2.68
#